data_AF-A0A0K8TK42-F1
#
_entry.id   AF-A0A0K8TK42-F1
#
_cell.length_a   1.000
_cell.length_b   1.000
_cell.length_c   1.000
_cell.angle_alpha   90.00
_cell.angle_beta   90.00
_cell.angle_gamma   90.00
#
_symmetry.space_group_name_H-M   'P 1'
#
loop_
_entity.id
_entity.type
_entity.pdbx_description
1 polymer ?
#
loop_
_entity_poly.entity_id
_entity_poly.type
_entity_poly.pdbx_seq_one_letter_code
_entity_poly.pdbx_strand_id
1 'polypeptide(L)'
;MMDCMTVTSRKAHDAYGAPVCFEEELMTGTTIMACEFEGGVMIGADSRTSSGTYIANRAADKLSKVTDYIYCCRSGSAADTQAVLDIVAYQLNFYRNETNEEPTVEIAANVFRDVYYRYRTSCRSV
;
A
#
# COMPACT_ATOMS: atom_id res chain seq x y z
N MET A 1 10.23 -6.54 40.26
CA MET A 1 11.65 -6.26 40.01
C MET A 1 11.78 -6.01 38.51
N MET A 2 12.10 -4.77 38.13
CA MET A 2 12.40 -4.22 36.78
C MET A 2 11.20 -4.12 35.79
N ASP A 3 10.39 -3.06 35.82
CA ASP A 3 10.50 -1.69 35.25
C ASP A 3 10.45 -1.57 33.71
N CYS A 4 9.38 -0.94 33.19
CA CYS A 4 9.42 -0.15 31.96
C CYS A 4 8.33 0.93 31.99
N MET A 5 8.72 2.07 32.56
CA MET A 5 8.32 3.44 32.22
C MET A 5 6.93 3.69 31.59
N THR A 6 6.05 4.28 32.40
CA THR A 6 5.02 5.23 31.96
C THR A 6 5.64 6.32 31.10
N VAL A 7 5.43 6.26 29.78
CA VAL A 7 5.71 7.38 28.88
C VAL A 7 4.65 8.45 29.15
N THR A 8 4.97 9.40 30.03
CA THR A 8 4.20 10.65 30.12
C THR A 8 4.36 11.38 28.80
N SER A 9 3.32 11.38 27.99
CA SER A 9 3.21 12.09 26.73
C SER A 9 3.39 13.60 26.96
N ARG A 10 4.61 14.12 26.83
CA ARG A 10 4.80 15.55 26.60
C ARG A 10 4.30 15.81 25.19
N LYS A 11 3.17 16.52 25.06
CA LYS A 11 2.69 17.02 23.78
C LYS A 11 3.81 17.85 23.15
N ALA A 12 4.44 17.33 22.10
CA ALA A 12 5.16 18.18 21.18
C ALA A 12 4.11 19.11 20.55
N HIS A 13 4.42 20.39 20.46
CA HIS A 13 3.67 21.37 19.69
C HIS A 13 4.67 21.87 18.64
N ASP A 14 4.21 22.08 17.40
CA ASP A 14 5.04 22.76 16.40
C ASP A 14 5.42 24.16 16.88
N ALA A 15 6.40 24.81 16.23
CA ALA A 15 6.84 26.18 16.56
C ALA A 15 5.68 27.21 16.61
N TYR A 16 4.50 26.86 16.09
CA TYR A 16 3.27 27.66 16.06
C TYR A 16 2.17 27.19 17.03
N GLY A 17 2.44 26.24 17.94
CA GLY A 17 1.48 25.83 18.98
C GLY A 17 0.32 24.95 18.49
N ALA A 18 0.27 24.60 17.20
CA ALA A 18 -0.67 23.61 16.68
C ALA A 18 -0.34 22.22 17.27
N PRO A 19 -1.35 21.38 17.56
CA PRO A 19 -1.09 20.00 17.93
C PRO A 19 -0.36 19.34 16.75
N VAL A 20 0.87 18.86 16.95
CA VAL A 20 1.41 17.88 16.01
C VAL A 20 0.49 16.69 16.07
N CYS A 21 -0.26 16.47 15.00
CA CYS A 21 -0.86 15.18 14.76
C CYS A 21 0.32 14.22 14.63
N PHE A 22 0.66 13.52 15.72
CA PHE A 22 1.45 12.32 15.60
C PHE A 22 0.77 11.49 14.52
N GLU A 23 1.50 11.16 13.45
CA GLU A 23 1.14 10.07 12.57
C GLU A 23 1.17 8.82 13.44
N GLU A 24 0.08 8.57 14.17
CA GLU A 24 -0.16 7.25 14.73
C GLU A 24 -0.11 6.32 13.53
N GLU A 25 0.88 5.43 13.51
CA GLU A 25 0.93 4.33 12.56
C GLU A 25 -0.41 3.60 12.69
N LEU A 26 -1.30 3.86 11.72
CA LEU A 26 -2.58 3.19 11.64
C LEU A 26 -2.26 1.72 11.39
N MET A 27 -2.21 0.94 12.46
CA MET A 27 -2.08 -0.52 12.43
C MET A 27 -3.34 -1.08 11.77
N THR A 28 -3.33 -1.01 10.45
CA THR A 28 -4.39 -1.52 9.59
C THR A 28 -4.05 -2.99 9.45
N GLY A 29 -4.59 -3.83 10.34
CA GLY A 29 -4.39 -5.28 10.35
C GLY A 29 -4.84 -5.90 9.02
N THR A 30 -3.98 -5.83 8.02
CA THR A 30 -4.25 -6.27 6.66
C THR A 30 -3.51 -7.57 6.42
N THR A 31 -4.26 -8.62 6.14
CA THR A 31 -3.71 -9.91 5.75
C THR A 31 -3.93 -10.11 4.25
N ILE A 32 -2.84 -10.42 3.56
CA ILE A 32 -2.80 -10.71 2.12
C ILE A 32 -1.98 -11.98 1.96
N MET A 33 -2.43 -12.89 1.10
CA MET A 33 -1.74 -14.12 0.76
C MET A 33 -1.87 -14.39 -0.74
N ALA A 34 -0.78 -14.84 -1.36
CA ALA A 34 -0.77 -15.37 -2.72
C ALA A 34 -0.10 -16.74 -2.72
N CYS A 35 -0.65 -17.68 -3.48
CA CYS A 35 -0.14 -19.04 -3.62
C CYS A 35 -0.13 -19.44 -5.10
N GLU A 36 1.02 -19.88 -5.57
CA GLU A 36 1.20 -20.44 -6.91
C GLU A 36 0.78 -21.91 -6.93
N PHE A 37 0.10 -22.31 -8.01
CA PHE A 37 -0.30 -23.70 -8.24
C PHE A 37 -0.17 -24.03 -9.73
N GLU A 38 -0.27 -25.32 -10.07
CA GLU A 38 -0.23 -25.78 -11.46
C GLU A 38 -1.45 -25.26 -12.22
N GLY A 39 -1.25 -24.20 -13.02
CA GLY A 39 -2.31 -23.50 -13.76
C GLY A 39 -2.47 -22.02 -13.41
N GLY A 40 -1.75 -21.49 -12.42
CA GLY A 40 -1.74 -20.05 -12.14
C GLY A 40 -1.45 -19.67 -10.69
N VAL A 41 -2.04 -18.56 -10.25
CA VAL A 41 -1.85 -18.00 -8.91
C VAL A 41 -3.21 -17.70 -8.28
N MET A 42 -3.40 -18.12 -7.03
CA MET A 42 -4.53 -17.69 -6.20
C MET A 42 -4.11 -16.56 -5.27
N ILE A 43 -4.91 -15.51 -5.20
CA ILE A 43 -4.68 -14.35 -4.34
C ILE A 43 -5.88 -14.17 -3.43
N GLY A 44 -5.64 -13.94 -2.14
CA GLY A 44 -6.64 -13.66 -1.14
C GLY A 44 -6.23 -12.51 -0.24
N ALA A 45 -7.20 -11.68 0.13
CA ALA A 45 -7.01 -10.59 1.09
C ALA A 45 -8.21 -10.46 2.02
N ASP A 46 -7.97 -10.01 3.25
CA ASP A 46 -9.05 -9.63 4.17
C ASP A 46 -9.75 -8.36 3.67
N SER A 47 -11.06 -8.23 3.89
CA SER A 47 -11.87 -7.08 3.47
C SER A 47 -12.00 -5.98 4.53
N ARG A 48 -11.48 -6.19 5.75
CA ARG A 48 -11.59 -5.21 6.84
C ARG A 48 -10.50 -4.15 6.78
N THR A 49 -10.88 -2.89 6.93
CA THR A 49 -9.98 -1.75 7.15
C THR A 49 -10.38 -1.05 8.46
N SER A 50 -9.43 -0.94 9.39
CA SER A 50 -9.61 -0.28 10.68
C SER A 50 -8.72 0.95 10.80
N SER A 51 -9.21 1.97 11.49
CA SER A 51 -8.42 3.11 11.94
C SER A 51 -8.36 3.07 13.46
N GLY A 52 -7.29 2.49 14.00
CA GLY A 52 -7.20 2.14 15.42
C GLY A 52 -8.27 1.11 15.80
N THR A 53 -9.06 1.42 16.84
CA THR A 53 -10.16 0.54 17.31
C THR A 53 -11.44 0.67 16.48
N TYR A 54 -11.53 1.66 15.59
CA TYR A 54 -12.73 1.89 14.77
C TYR A 54 -12.64 1.14 13.45
N ILE A 55 -13.73 0.46 13.06
CA ILE A 55 -13.81 -0.20 11.74
C ILE A 55 -14.27 0.84 10.71
N ALA A 56 -13.33 1.34 9.92
CA ALA A 56 -13.58 2.35 8.89
C ALA A 56 -14.34 1.76 7.69
N ASN A 57 -13.96 0.56 7.25
CA ASN A 57 -14.64 -0.15 6.16
C ASN A 57 -14.61 -1.67 6.39
N ARG A 58 -15.74 -2.36 6.13
CA ARG A 58 -15.86 -3.82 6.28
C ARG A 58 -15.71 -4.58 4.96
N ALA A 59 -15.82 -3.88 3.84
CA ALA A 59 -15.76 -4.43 2.49
C ALA A 59 -14.79 -3.60 1.63
N ALA A 60 -13.58 -3.38 2.15
CA ALA A 60 -12.53 -2.73 1.40
C ALA A 60 -11.90 -3.72 0.43
N ASP A 61 -11.76 -3.31 -0.83
CA ASP A 61 -10.99 -4.08 -1.79
C ASP A 61 -9.51 -3.75 -1.66
N LYS A 62 -8.72 -4.76 -1.35
CA LYS A 62 -7.26 -4.65 -1.21
C LYS A 62 -6.53 -5.22 -2.43
N LEU A 63 -7.27 -5.82 -3.36
CA LEU A 63 -6.77 -6.36 -4.61
C LEU A 63 -7.13 -5.37 -5.72
N SER A 64 -6.13 -4.69 -6.26
CA SER A 64 -6.33 -3.76 -7.36
C SER A 64 -5.85 -4.37 -8.66
N LYS A 65 -6.73 -4.34 -9.65
CA LYS A 65 -6.41 -4.75 -11.02
C LYS A 65 -5.47 -3.72 -11.64
N VAL A 66 -4.29 -4.17 -12.10
CA VAL A 66 -3.33 -3.30 -12.81
C VAL A 66 -3.51 -3.46 -14.32
N THR A 67 -3.57 -4.71 -14.77
CA THR A 67 -3.87 -5.10 -16.16
C THR A 67 -4.87 -6.25 -16.17
N ASP A 68 -5.25 -6.76 -17.36
CA ASP A 68 -6.17 -7.90 -17.47
C ASP A 68 -5.64 -9.18 -16.81
N TYR A 69 -4.33 -9.32 -16.65
CA TYR A 69 -3.66 -10.51 -16.12
C TYR A 69 -2.86 -10.28 -14.84
N ILE A 70 -2.69 -9.02 -14.40
CA ILE A 70 -1.83 -8.68 -13.25
C ILE A 70 -2.66 -7.96 -12.19
N TYR A 71 -2.62 -8.52 -10.97
CA TYR A 71 -3.23 -7.95 -9.77
C TYR A 71 -2.14 -7.49 -8.79
N CYS A 72 -2.37 -6.34 -8.18
CA CYS A 72 -1.53 -5.81 -7.11
C CYS A 72 -2.27 -5.87 -5.78
N CYS A 73 -1.56 -6.30 -4.75
CA CYS A 73 -2.05 -6.32 -3.39
C CYS A 73 -1.59 -5.05 -2.66
N ARG A 74 -2.54 -4.30 -2.10
CA ARG A 74 -2.25 -3.05 -1.38
C ARG A 74 -2.21 -3.25 0.12
N SER A 75 -1.14 -2.80 0.75
CA SER A 75 -0.99 -2.69 2.21
C SER A 75 -0.43 -1.32 2.57
N GLY A 76 -0.67 -0.82 3.77
CA GLY A 76 -0.21 0.51 4.21
C GLY A 76 -1.20 1.62 3.90
N SER A 77 -0.70 2.84 3.72
CA SER A 77 -1.53 4.00 3.39
C SER A 77 -2.34 3.79 2.10
N ALA A 78 -3.66 3.83 2.23
CA ALA A 78 -4.57 3.59 1.10
C ALA A 78 -4.43 4.65 0.00
N ALA A 79 -4.13 5.91 0.36
CA ALA A 79 -3.98 6.99 -0.59
C ALA A 79 -2.68 6.86 -1.40
N ASP A 80 -1.57 6.53 -0.72
CA ASP A 80 -0.25 6.45 -1.35
C ASP A 80 -0.18 5.25 -2.32
N THR A 81 -0.69 4.10 -1.89
CA THR A 81 -0.76 2.90 -2.74
C THR A 81 -1.65 3.09 -3.96
N GLN A 82 -2.76 3.82 -3.83
CA GLN A 82 -3.64 4.17 -4.97
C GLN A 82 -2.91 5.02 -6.01
N ALA A 83 -2.25 6.09 -5.57
CA ALA A 83 -1.55 6.99 -6.47
C ALA A 83 -0.42 6.26 -7.24
N VAL A 84 0.36 5.43 -6.55
CA VAL A 84 1.41 4.62 -7.19
C VAL A 84 0.82 3.65 -8.22
N LEU A 85 -0.30 3.00 -7.88
CA LEU A 85 -0.97 2.07 -8.77
C LEU A 85 -1.46 2.72 -10.06
N ASP A 86 -2.08 3.89 -9.96
CA ASP A 86 -2.60 4.60 -11.12
C ASP A 86 -1.46 5.00 -12.08
N ILE A 87 -0.31 5.42 -11.54
CA ILE A 87 0.89 5.74 -12.33
C ILE A 87 1.41 4.49 -13.04
N VAL A 88 1.51 3.37 -12.33
CA VAL A 88 2.04 2.12 -12.91
C VAL A 88 1.09 1.54 -13.95
N ALA A 89 -0.22 1.54 -13.69
CA ALA A 89 -1.23 1.11 -14.65
C ALA A 89 -1.17 1.94 -15.94
N TYR A 90 -0.98 3.25 -15.82
CA TYR A 90 -0.76 4.12 -16.98
C TYR A 90 0.49 3.74 -17.77
N GLN A 91 1.62 3.52 -17.11
CA GLN A 91 2.89 3.15 -17.77
C GLN A 91 2.80 1.78 -18.46
N LEU A 92 2.14 0.81 -17.84
CA LEU A 92 1.95 -0.51 -18.44
C LEU A 92 0.99 -0.48 -19.63
N ASN A 93 -0.06 0.33 -19.57
CA ASN A 93 -0.95 0.54 -20.72
C ASN A 93 -0.22 1.24 -21.87
N PHE A 94 0.65 2.20 -21.56
CA PHE A 94 1.50 2.84 -22.57
C PHE A 94 2.45 1.83 -23.21
N TYR A 95 3.14 1.02 -22.41
CA TYR A 95 4.02 -0.04 -22.90
C TYR A 95 3.29 -1.05 -23.80
N ARG A 96 2.08 -1.47 -23.39
CA ARG A 96 1.21 -2.34 -24.18
C ARG A 96 0.87 -1.73 -25.53
N ASN A 97 0.54 -0.43 -25.57
CA ASN A 97 0.20 0.26 -26.82
C ASN A 97 1.42 0.43 -27.75
N GLU A 98 2.59 0.68 -27.19
CA GLU A 98 3.84 0.84 -27.96
C GLU A 98 4.30 -0.49 -28.56
N THR A 99 4.31 -1.54 -27.74
CA THR A 99 4.85 -2.87 -28.13
C THR A 99 3.80 -3.76 -28.79
N ASN A 100 2.51 -3.45 -28.64
CA ASN A 100 1.37 -4.31 -28.99
C ASN A 100 1.42 -5.71 -28.33
N GLU A 101 2.14 -5.83 -27.21
CA GLU A 101 2.27 -7.05 -26.42
C GLU A 101 1.78 -6.81 -24.98
N GLU A 102 1.27 -7.86 -24.34
CA GLU A 102 0.88 -7.79 -22.93
C GLU A 102 2.12 -7.75 -22.03
N PRO A 103 2.17 -6.85 -21.04
CA PRO A 103 3.32 -6.76 -20.15
C PRO A 103 3.44 -8.01 -19.29
N THR A 104 4.67 -8.50 -19.15
CA THR A 104 4.97 -9.60 -18.22
C THR A 104 5.00 -9.11 -16.78
N VAL A 105 4.87 -10.04 -15.82
CA VAL A 105 4.94 -9.74 -14.37
C VAL A 105 6.31 -9.13 -14.00
N GLU A 106 7.38 -9.54 -14.69
CA GLU A 106 8.73 -8.99 -14.48
C GLU A 106 8.82 -7.51 -14.86
N ILE A 107 8.26 -7.13 -16.02
CA ILE A 107 8.22 -5.73 -16.47
C ILE A 107 7.42 -4.89 -15.48
N ALA A 108 6.24 -5.38 -15.09
CA ALA A 108 5.42 -4.71 -14.08
C ALA A 108 6.17 -4.50 -12.76
N ALA A 109 6.86 -5.53 -12.26
CA ALA A 109 7.64 -5.45 -11.02
C ALA A 109 8.79 -4.42 -11.10
N ASN A 110 9.46 -4.34 -12.25
CA ASN A 110 10.51 -3.34 -12.47
C ASN A 110 9.96 -1.91 -12.50
N VAL A 111 8.82 -1.70 -13.17
CA VAL A 111 8.13 -0.40 -13.18
C VAL A 111 7.67 0.00 -11.78
N PHE A 112 7.09 -0.93 -11.02
CA PHE A 112 6.72 -0.70 -9.62
C PHE A 112 7.94 -0.28 -8.79
N ARG A 113 9.05 -1.02 -8.91
CA ARG A 113 10.30 -0.70 -8.20
C ARG A 113 10.79 0.71 -8.52
N ASP A 114 10.80 1.10 -9.78
CA ASP A 114 11.26 2.40 -10.23
C ASP A 114 10.38 3.53 -9.70
N VAL A 115 9.06 3.40 -9.81
CA VAL A 115 8.11 4.39 -9.28
C VAL A 115 8.28 4.50 -7.77
N TYR A 116 8.34 3.37 -7.07
CA TYR A 116 8.47 3.36 -5.62
C TYR A 116 9.80 3.98 -5.15
N TYR A 117 10.90 3.70 -5.85
CA TYR A 117 12.19 4.28 -5.51
C TYR A 117 12.22 5.80 -5.73
N ARG A 118 11.57 6.30 -6.78
CA ARG A 118 11.44 7.75 -7.05
C ARG A 118 10.63 8.46 -5.96
N TYR A 119 9.57 7.82 -5.46
CA TYR A 119 8.67 8.40 -4.44
C TYR A 119 8.95 7.96 -3.01
N ARG A 120 10.12 7.36 -2.73
CA ARG A 120 10.53 6.87 -1.40
C ARG A 120 10.30 7.87 -0.26
N THR A 121 10.53 9.16 -0.51
CA THR A 121 10.37 10.21 0.51
C THR A 121 8.90 10.60 0.73
N SER A 122 8.05 10.43 -0.30
CA SER A 122 6.62 10.78 -0.26
C SER A 122 5.77 9.63 0.28
N CYS A 123 6.07 8.39 -0.10
CA CYS A 123 5.37 7.18 0.33
C CYS A 123 6.11 6.54 1.51
N ARG A 124 6.21 7.25 2.65
CA ARG A 124 6.94 6.75 3.83
C ARG A 124 6.14 5.74 4.65
N SER A 125 4.83 5.70 4.45
CA SER A 125 3.80 5.00 5.22
C SER A 125 3.36 3.66 4.61
N VAL A 126 4.16 3.11 3.68
CA VAL A 126 3.87 1.85 2.97
C VAL A 126 5.00 0.84 3.17
#